data_AF-A0A414BT43-F1
#
_entry.id   AF-A0A414BT43-F1
#
_cell.length_a   1.000
_cell.length_b   1.000
_cell.length_c   1.000
_cell.angle_alpha   90.00
_cell.angle_beta   90.00
_cell.angle_gamma   90.00
#
_symmetry.space_group_name_H-M   'P 1'
#
loop_
_entity.id
_entity.type
_entity.pdbx_description
1 polymer ?
#
loop_
_entity_poly.entity_id
_entity_poly.type
_entity_poly.pdbx_seq_one_letter_code
_entity_poly.pdbx_strand_id
1 'polypeptide(L)'
;MLLGLHATPSFSQNDDFVKQFQQSRQAMLDDYNKFRNTILTDYDKYMQGVWKEYKKFKGDVRSQVPKPKTPPTYTAPKQPEKPVTVKPKMPVSPILIPEGGFGDLVNRPDLSKVPALPDDPLAKVPAVPVTPETPAEPETPKKPDPKAPTVRPKIEPVNKPKLPEVKPDIPDIEYTGSGIELPLMPAVAAVPIMPALPNVPHVNIPASKQTFDVNFYGATLQMQKATPLASMSISSTEDVVNYWKNLKKSDLKEVTQAFATESRKMGLSDWGSAMLVEKYIDTAMPNASQNEKIIASQYVLANCGYNVRLALCGNHVVMLIPYVEHVFEKSYLNIDGKRYYIYPNVEDEGSFRSCELPKGAELGKDMGLRFTGKIVIGDEAKPFRYEAAGITLQGEVPTGVMPLLDEYPIIDIPTVAASVVDKSLRDDVVKQIRAQVQDLGEQEAANRILRFIQMGFPYATDDEQFHREKYFYFEESLYYPKNDCEDRAIFYAYLVHEILGLDVHLIQFTGHECTAVAFHEPVENGTSYEYKGKKFYICDPTYIGAKIGKCMPSYAKESPQIEVWY
;
A
#
# COMPACT_ATOMS: atom_id res chain seq x y z
N MET A 1 -30.55 62.00 5.62
CA MET A 1 -30.78 61.34 4.31
C MET A 1 -29.50 61.51 3.50
N LEU A 2 -29.09 60.46 2.78
CA LEU A 2 -27.82 60.24 2.05
C LEU A 2 -26.63 59.71 2.85
N LEU A 3 -26.41 58.40 2.73
CA LEU A 3 -25.09 57.76 2.70
C LEU A 3 -25.13 56.67 1.61
N GLY A 4 -24.07 56.63 0.81
CA GLY A 4 -24.00 55.97 -0.51
C GLY A 4 -23.86 54.45 -0.48
N LEU A 5 -24.31 53.83 -1.56
CA LEU A 5 -24.18 52.40 -1.88
C LEU A 5 -22.86 52.17 -2.62
N HIS A 6 -22.00 51.32 -2.04
CA HIS A 6 -20.92 50.66 -2.76
C HIS A 6 -21.45 49.41 -3.47
N ALA A 7 -21.12 49.28 -4.75
CA ALA A 7 -21.35 48.08 -5.55
C ALA A 7 -20.35 46.98 -5.16
N THR A 8 -20.83 45.75 -5.01
CA THR A 8 -20.02 44.53 -4.92
C THR A 8 -19.85 43.90 -6.32
N PRO A 9 -18.70 43.25 -6.64
CA PRO A 9 -18.54 42.52 -7.89
C PRO A 9 -19.21 41.14 -7.84
N SER A 10 -19.71 40.74 -9.00
CA SER A 10 -20.52 39.55 -9.30
C SER A 10 -19.76 38.22 -9.21
N PHE A 11 -20.49 37.21 -8.73
CA PHE A 11 -20.21 35.77 -8.78
C PHE A 11 -19.97 35.27 -10.23
N SER A 12 -18.77 34.76 -10.54
CA SER A 12 -18.57 33.91 -11.74
C SER A 12 -17.64 32.70 -11.51
N GLN A 13 -17.24 32.40 -10.27
CA GLN A 13 -16.33 31.28 -9.96
C GLN A 13 -17.05 29.93 -9.68
N ASN A 14 -18.38 29.90 -9.58
CA ASN A 14 -19.13 28.68 -9.27
C ASN A 14 -19.41 27.77 -10.49
N ASP A 15 -19.52 28.33 -11.70
CA ASP A 15 -19.95 27.57 -12.87
C ASP A 15 -18.85 26.64 -13.42
N ASP A 16 -17.59 27.07 -13.38
CA ASP A 16 -16.46 26.27 -13.85
C ASP A 16 -16.18 25.07 -12.93
N PHE A 17 -16.35 25.24 -11.62
CA PHE A 17 -16.24 24.14 -10.65
C PHE A 17 -17.34 23.10 -10.86
N VAL A 18 -18.59 23.53 -11.04
CA VAL A 18 -19.73 22.63 -11.30
C VAL A 18 -19.55 21.88 -12.63
N LYS A 19 -18.98 22.53 -13.65
CA LYS A 19 -18.72 21.94 -14.96
C LYS A 19 -17.58 20.92 -14.92
N GLN A 20 -16.46 21.24 -14.26
CA GLN A 20 -15.39 20.26 -14.01
C GLN A 20 -15.86 19.09 -13.15
N PHE A 21 -16.70 19.34 -12.14
CA PHE A 21 -17.34 18.31 -11.32
C PHE A 21 -18.23 17.38 -12.14
N GLN A 22 -19.09 17.92 -13.00
CA GLN A 22 -19.95 17.11 -13.88
C GLN A 22 -19.14 16.31 -14.90
N GLN A 23 -18.06 16.88 -15.44
CA GLN A 23 -17.17 16.19 -16.37
C GLN A 23 -16.40 15.05 -15.71
N SER A 24 -15.88 15.25 -14.48
CA SER A 24 -15.21 14.20 -13.70
C SER A 24 -16.18 13.08 -13.30
N ARG A 25 -17.40 13.43 -12.86
CA ARG A 25 -18.48 12.48 -12.59
C ARG A 25 -18.88 11.68 -13.82
N GLN A 26 -19.02 12.33 -14.97
CA GLN A 26 -19.38 11.67 -16.22
C GLN A 26 -18.25 10.75 -16.69
N ALA A 27 -16.99 11.18 -16.62
CA ALA A 27 -15.83 10.34 -16.94
C ALA A 27 -15.77 9.09 -16.05
N MET A 28 -15.98 9.23 -14.73
CA MET A 28 -16.01 8.07 -13.82
C MET A 28 -17.18 7.12 -14.10
N LEU A 29 -18.38 7.65 -14.39
CA LEU A 29 -19.53 6.83 -14.76
C LEU A 29 -19.34 6.16 -16.12
N ASP A 30 -18.70 6.86 -17.06
CA ASP A 30 -18.39 6.34 -18.38
C ASP A 30 -17.32 5.25 -18.29
N ASP A 31 -16.26 5.44 -17.50
CA ASP A 31 -15.24 4.43 -17.21
C ASP A 31 -15.85 3.22 -16.49
N TYR A 32 -16.70 3.46 -15.48
CA TYR A 32 -17.44 2.39 -14.80
C TYR A 32 -18.34 1.62 -15.76
N ASN A 33 -19.11 2.32 -16.61
CA ASN A 33 -19.99 1.70 -17.58
C ASN A 33 -19.21 0.97 -18.68
N LYS A 34 -18.07 1.53 -19.13
CA LYS A 34 -17.18 0.94 -20.14
C LYS A 34 -16.48 -0.32 -19.64
N PHE A 35 -15.98 -0.29 -18.40
CA PHE A 35 -15.48 -1.46 -17.69
C PHE A 35 -16.57 -2.54 -17.53
N ARG A 36 -17.77 -2.15 -17.08
CA ARG A 36 -18.91 -3.07 -16.98
C ARG A 36 -19.27 -3.68 -18.34
N ASN A 37 -19.23 -2.90 -19.40
CA ASN A 37 -19.64 -3.31 -20.74
C ASN A 37 -18.59 -4.17 -21.47
N THR A 38 -17.38 -4.37 -20.92
CA THR A 38 -16.32 -5.14 -21.59
C THR A 38 -15.92 -6.39 -20.81
N ILE A 39 -15.12 -6.26 -19.73
CA ILE A 39 -14.57 -7.46 -19.07
C ILE A 39 -15.59 -8.17 -18.20
N LEU A 40 -16.34 -7.44 -17.35
CA LEU A 40 -17.28 -8.09 -16.42
C LEU A 40 -18.44 -8.79 -17.13
N THR A 41 -18.92 -8.21 -18.22
CA THR A 41 -20.04 -8.79 -18.99
C THR A 41 -19.67 -10.14 -19.58
N ASP A 42 -18.40 -10.31 -19.97
CA ASP A 42 -17.89 -11.51 -20.63
C ASP A 42 -16.90 -12.31 -19.77
N TYR A 43 -16.75 -11.99 -18.47
CA TYR A 43 -15.79 -12.66 -17.59
C TYR A 43 -16.07 -14.16 -17.48
N ASP A 44 -17.35 -14.58 -17.46
CA ASP A 44 -17.72 -16.00 -17.55
C ASP A 44 -17.25 -16.66 -18.84
N LYS A 45 -17.27 -15.94 -19.97
CA LYS A 45 -16.77 -16.46 -21.26
C LYS A 45 -15.25 -16.61 -21.22
N TYR A 46 -14.53 -15.67 -20.63
CA TYR A 46 -13.07 -15.79 -20.48
C TYR A 46 -12.68 -16.94 -19.55
N MET A 47 -13.43 -17.15 -18.47
CA MET A 47 -13.19 -18.31 -17.59
C MET A 47 -13.51 -19.64 -18.27
N GLN A 48 -14.39 -19.68 -19.28
CA GLN A 48 -14.58 -20.88 -20.13
C GLN A 48 -13.42 -21.13 -21.10
N GLY A 49 -12.54 -20.14 -21.28
CA GLY A 49 -11.37 -20.23 -22.14
C GLY A 49 -10.19 -20.97 -21.50
N VAL A 50 -8.99 -20.62 -21.95
CA VAL A 50 -7.76 -21.28 -21.49
C VAL A 50 -7.39 -20.79 -20.09
N TRP A 51 -7.04 -21.73 -19.21
CA TRP A 51 -6.43 -21.45 -17.92
C TRP A 51 -4.93 -21.68 -18.01
N LYS A 52 -4.15 -20.62 -17.83
CA LYS A 52 -2.70 -20.68 -17.84
C LYS A 52 -2.16 -20.98 -16.45
N GLU A 53 -1.07 -21.73 -16.41
CA GLU A 53 -0.30 -21.98 -15.18
C GLU A 53 0.68 -20.85 -14.91
N TYR A 54 0.75 -20.47 -13.65
CA TYR A 54 1.63 -19.43 -13.13
C TYR A 54 2.40 -19.96 -11.93
N LYS A 55 3.66 -19.54 -11.83
CA LYS A 55 4.52 -19.86 -10.70
C LYS A 55 4.27 -18.90 -9.54
N LYS A 56 4.18 -19.44 -8.33
CA LYS A 56 4.18 -18.67 -7.08
C LYS A 56 5.57 -18.07 -6.81
N PHE A 57 5.60 -16.76 -6.55
CA PHE A 57 6.76 -16.06 -6.01
C PHE A 57 6.53 -15.75 -4.54
N LYS A 58 7.59 -15.86 -3.73
CA LYS A 58 7.55 -15.42 -2.34
C LYS A 58 7.56 -13.90 -2.30
N GLY A 59 6.81 -13.33 -1.36
CA GLY A 59 6.84 -11.89 -1.09
C GLY A 59 8.23 -11.46 -0.64
N ASP A 60 8.56 -10.20 -0.92
CA ASP A 60 9.78 -9.60 -0.41
C ASP A 60 9.75 -9.62 1.13
N VAL A 61 10.86 -10.02 1.74
CA VAL A 61 11.00 -10.15 3.19
C VAL A 61 11.71 -8.93 3.72
N ARG A 62 11.24 -8.40 4.85
CA ARG A 62 11.85 -7.25 5.51
C ARG A 62 13.18 -7.62 6.17
N SER A 63 13.93 -6.59 6.55
CA SER A 63 15.17 -6.75 7.33
C SER A 63 14.92 -7.66 8.53
N GLN A 64 15.72 -8.72 8.64
CA GLN A 64 15.67 -9.67 9.76
C GLN A 64 16.67 -9.30 10.86
N VAL A 65 17.27 -8.10 10.78
CA VAL A 65 18.19 -7.60 11.80
C VAL A 65 17.37 -7.24 13.04
N PRO A 66 17.58 -7.89 14.20
CA PRO A 66 16.76 -7.64 15.37
C PRO A 66 16.91 -6.19 15.86
N LYS A 67 15.78 -5.54 16.12
CA LYS A 67 15.75 -4.21 16.73
C LYS A 67 16.30 -4.27 18.17
N PRO A 68 17.03 -3.25 18.65
CA PRO A 68 17.46 -3.20 20.04
C PRO A 68 16.25 -3.19 20.99
N LYS A 69 16.25 -4.06 22.01
CA LYS A 69 15.19 -4.10 23.04
C LYS A 69 15.15 -2.85 23.92
N THR A 70 16.27 -2.16 24.04
CA THR A 70 16.38 -0.90 24.76
C THR A 70 16.86 0.17 23.79
N PRO A 71 16.20 1.34 23.73
CA PRO A 71 16.63 2.41 22.86
C PRO A 71 17.96 2.96 23.40
N PRO A 72 18.93 3.29 22.53
CA PRO A 72 20.21 3.81 22.98
C PRO A 72 20.04 5.21 23.57
N THR A 73 20.85 5.52 24.57
CA THR A 73 20.84 6.83 25.24
C THR A 73 22.00 7.69 24.76
N TYR A 74 21.72 8.93 24.40
CA TYR A 74 22.76 9.90 24.08
C TYR A 74 23.55 10.28 25.32
N THR A 75 24.86 10.15 25.21
CA THR A 75 25.80 10.66 26.22
C THR A 75 26.62 11.75 25.56
N ALA A 76 26.59 12.96 26.11
CA ALA A 76 27.37 14.05 25.59
C ALA A 76 28.86 13.67 25.56
N PRO A 77 29.52 13.74 24.40
CA PRO A 77 30.93 13.39 24.29
C PRO A 77 31.78 14.39 25.06
N LYS A 78 32.90 13.89 25.60
CA LYS A 78 33.86 14.71 26.37
C LYS A 78 34.59 15.76 25.52
N GLN A 79 34.56 15.61 24.20
CA GLN A 79 35.14 16.55 23.24
C GLN A 79 34.06 16.98 22.24
N PRO A 80 34.16 18.21 21.68
CA PRO A 80 33.26 18.66 20.63
C PRO A 80 33.29 17.69 19.45
N GLU A 81 32.12 17.20 19.05
CA GLU A 81 31.99 16.38 17.84
C GLU A 81 32.29 17.21 16.61
N LYS A 82 33.04 16.64 15.67
CA LYS A 82 33.19 17.23 14.34
C LYS A 82 31.92 16.98 13.54
N PRO A 83 31.46 17.94 12.72
CA PRO A 83 30.39 17.70 11.76
C PRO A 83 30.74 16.50 10.86
N VAL A 84 29.77 15.61 10.64
CA VAL A 84 29.92 14.45 9.75
C VAL A 84 28.97 14.62 8.58
N THR A 85 29.50 14.51 7.36
CA THR A 85 28.69 14.45 6.15
C THR A 85 28.73 13.02 5.60
N VAL A 86 27.57 12.37 5.57
CA VAL A 86 27.41 11.04 4.98
C VAL A 86 26.89 11.16 3.55
N LYS A 87 27.20 10.16 2.71
CA LYS A 87 26.60 10.04 1.38
C LYS A 87 25.38 9.12 1.49
N PRO A 88 24.17 9.57 1.15
CA PRO A 88 22.98 8.72 1.21
C PRO A 88 22.95 7.74 0.02
N LYS A 89 22.22 6.65 0.16
CA LYS A 89 21.85 5.79 -0.98
C LYS A 89 20.79 6.50 -1.82
N MET A 90 20.64 6.11 -3.09
CA MET A 90 19.61 6.69 -3.96
C MET A 90 18.23 6.51 -3.32
N PRO A 91 17.36 7.54 -3.34
CA PRO A 91 16.05 7.47 -2.70
C PRO A 91 15.23 6.30 -3.23
N VAL A 92 14.52 5.61 -2.34
CA VAL A 92 13.41 4.75 -2.73
C VAL A 92 12.15 5.57 -2.50
N SER A 93 11.33 5.72 -3.53
CA SER A 93 9.97 6.23 -3.37
C SER A 93 9.01 5.20 -3.91
N PRO A 94 8.12 4.66 -3.07
CA PRO A 94 6.98 3.84 -3.51
C PRO A 94 5.86 4.74 -4.07
N ILE A 95 5.99 6.06 -3.93
CA ILE A 95 5.06 7.04 -4.48
C ILE A 95 5.41 7.21 -5.95
N LEU A 96 4.53 6.75 -6.84
CA LEU A 96 4.49 7.23 -8.22
C LEU A 96 4.17 8.74 -8.16
N ILE A 97 5.19 9.58 -8.11
CA ILE A 97 5.06 10.99 -8.49
C ILE A 97 4.77 10.95 -10.00
N PRO A 98 3.61 11.40 -10.48
CA PRO A 98 3.33 11.37 -11.91
C PRO A 98 4.42 12.16 -12.65
N GLU A 99 5.21 11.49 -13.47
CA GLU A 99 6.07 12.15 -14.45
C GLU A 99 5.17 12.78 -15.51
N GLY A 100 5.13 14.12 -15.56
CA GLY A 100 4.45 14.86 -16.61
C GLY A 100 3.40 15.82 -16.08
N GLY A 101 3.81 17.08 -15.90
CA GLY A 101 2.86 18.19 -15.94
C GLY A 101 2.12 18.20 -17.29
N PHE A 102 0.84 18.61 -17.23
CA PHE A 102 -0.02 19.02 -18.34
C PHE A 102 0.54 18.76 -19.75
N GLY A 103 0.25 17.58 -20.29
CA GLY A 103 0.24 17.38 -21.74
C GLY A 103 -0.90 18.18 -22.34
N ASP A 104 -0.57 19.06 -23.27
CA ASP A 104 -1.48 19.95 -24.00
C ASP A 104 -2.79 19.28 -24.45
N LEU A 105 -3.90 19.90 -24.07
CA LEU A 105 -5.28 19.53 -24.37
C LEU A 105 -5.71 19.71 -25.85
N VAL A 106 -4.79 19.72 -26.82
CA VAL A 106 -5.14 20.16 -28.20
C VAL A 106 -5.05 19.07 -29.28
N ASN A 107 -4.47 17.90 -29.05
CA ASN A 107 -4.46 16.83 -30.07
C ASN A 107 -5.13 15.54 -29.57
N ARG A 108 -6.45 15.45 -29.78
CA ARG A 108 -7.16 14.16 -29.78
C ARG A 108 -6.73 13.36 -31.01
N PRO A 109 -6.36 12.07 -30.90
CA PRO A 109 -6.27 11.18 -32.05
C PRO A 109 -7.63 11.10 -32.74
N ASP A 110 -7.63 11.15 -34.07
CA ASP A 110 -8.81 10.95 -34.91
C ASP A 110 -9.25 9.47 -34.85
N LEU A 111 -10.23 9.19 -33.98
CA LEU A 111 -10.81 7.87 -33.75
C LEU A 111 -11.56 7.31 -34.98
N SER A 112 -11.76 8.10 -36.04
CA SER A 112 -12.37 7.61 -37.29
C SER A 112 -11.45 6.72 -38.14
N LYS A 113 -10.18 6.58 -37.74
CA LYS A 113 -9.17 5.79 -38.46
C LYS A 113 -8.76 4.49 -37.76
N VAL A 114 -9.43 4.12 -36.68
CA VAL A 114 -9.20 2.81 -36.01
C VAL A 114 -10.00 1.75 -36.77
N PRO A 115 -9.39 0.66 -37.27
CA PRO A 115 -10.13 -0.44 -37.88
C PRO A 115 -11.11 -1.04 -36.86
N ALA A 116 -12.35 -1.32 -37.28
CA ALA A 116 -13.31 -2.03 -36.45
C ALA A 116 -12.73 -3.40 -36.02
N LEU A 117 -12.90 -3.74 -34.74
CA LEU A 117 -12.59 -5.06 -34.21
C LEU A 117 -13.52 -6.11 -34.84
N PRO A 118 -13.05 -7.35 -35.09
CA PRO A 118 -13.87 -8.40 -35.67
C PRO A 118 -14.98 -8.86 -34.72
N ASP A 119 -16.17 -9.12 -35.27
CA ASP A 119 -17.42 -9.42 -34.55
C ASP A 119 -17.51 -10.83 -33.93
N ASP A 120 -16.44 -11.64 -33.95
CA ASP A 120 -16.45 -13.01 -33.40
C ASP A 120 -15.13 -13.37 -32.67
N PRO A 121 -15.15 -13.57 -31.34
CA PRO A 121 -13.96 -13.93 -30.55
C PRO A 121 -13.51 -15.40 -30.72
N LEU A 122 -14.13 -16.21 -31.58
CA LEU A 122 -13.77 -17.62 -31.81
C LEU A 122 -13.28 -17.94 -33.24
N ALA A 123 -12.99 -16.95 -34.07
CA ALA A 123 -12.46 -17.20 -35.42
C ALA A 123 -11.03 -17.79 -35.38
N LYS A 124 -10.91 -19.07 -35.74
CA LYS A 124 -9.65 -19.84 -35.80
C LYS A 124 -8.65 -19.22 -36.78
N VAL A 125 -7.41 -19.03 -36.31
CA VAL A 125 -6.26 -18.70 -37.17
C VAL A 125 -5.82 -19.96 -37.95
N PRO A 126 -5.48 -19.89 -39.25
CA PRO A 126 -5.07 -21.06 -40.02
C PRO A 126 -3.69 -21.58 -39.60
N ALA A 127 -3.54 -22.91 -39.57
CA ALA A 127 -2.29 -23.60 -39.23
C ALA A 127 -1.24 -23.49 -40.36
N VAL A 128 0.01 -23.21 -39.98
CA VAL A 128 1.20 -23.37 -40.85
C VAL A 128 1.72 -24.80 -40.68
N PRO A 129 2.08 -25.54 -41.75
CA PRO A 129 2.54 -26.92 -41.64
C PRO A 129 4.02 -26.97 -41.23
N VAL A 130 4.33 -27.80 -40.24
CA VAL A 130 5.70 -28.18 -39.86
C VAL A 130 5.89 -29.66 -40.19
N THR A 131 6.86 -29.96 -41.06
CA THR A 131 7.33 -31.30 -41.40
C THR A 131 8.16 -31.93 -40.26
N PRO A 132 8.09 -33.24 -40.03
CA PRO A 132 8.74 -33.89 -38.89
C PRO A 132 10.14 -34.44 -39.25
N GLU A 133 11.07 -34.36 -38.30
CA GLU A 133 12.23 -35.25 -38.27
C GLU A 133 12.27 -35.99 -36.92
N THR A 134 12.32 -37.32 -37.01
CA THR A 134 12.57 -38.26 -35.91
C THR A 134 14.09 -38.44 -35.78
N PRO A 135 14.63 -38.73 -34.58
CA PRO A 135 15.07 -40.13 -34.38
C PRO A 135 15.06 -40.69 -32.94
N ALA A 136 14.76 -42.00 -32.90
CA ALA A 136 15.34 -43.10 -32.09
C ALA A 136 15.29 -43.10 -30.54
N GLU A 137 14.50 -44.04 -30.01
CA GLU A 137 14.76 -44.85 -28.79
C GLU A 137 15.90 -45.87 -29.04
N PRO A 138 16.51 -46.60 -28.06
CA PRO A 138 15.86 -47.12 -26.83
C PRO A 138 16.74 -47.29 -25.55
N GLU A 139 16.05 -47.78 -24.51
CA GLU A 139 16.47 -48.70 -23.42
C GLU A 139 16.59 -48.17 -21.97
N THR A 140 15.64 -48.62 -21.16
CA THR A 140 15.66 -48.66 -19.69
C THR A 140 16.24 -49.97 -19.15
N PRO A 141 16.92 -49.93 -17.98
CA PRO A 141 16.90 -51.06 -17.03
C PRO A 141 16.29 -50.68 -15.67
N LYS A 142 15.73 -51.71 -15.02
CA LYS A 142 14.93 -51.69 -13.78
C LYS A 142 15.73 -51.45 -12.48
N LYS A 143 14.98 -50.88 -11.51
CA LYS A 143 15.19 -50.58 -10.07
C LYS A 143 16.01 -51.59 -9.22
N PRO A 144 16.57 -51.13 -8.07
CA PRO A 144 15.95 -51.49 -6.77
C PRO A 144 15.92 -50.37 -5.70
N ASP A 145 15.08 -50.55 -4.67
CA ASP A 145 14.72 -49.61 -3.61
C ASP A 145 15.85 -49.20 -2.64
N PRO A 146 15.80 -48.00 -2.02
CA PRO A 146 16.83 -47.55 -1.09
C PRO A 146 16.64 -48.10 0.33
N LYS A 147 17.66 -48.81 0.84
CA LYS A 147 17.88 -49.05 2.27
C LYS A 147 18.67 -47.87 2.86
N ALA A 148 18.18 -47.32 3.97
CA ALA A 148 18.86 -46.29 4.75
C ALA A 148 20.15 -46.83 5.40
N PRO A 149 21.29 -46.11 5.31
CA PRO A 149 22.48 -46.40 6.12
C PRO A 149 22.50 -45.54 7.38
N THR A 150 22.41 -46.22 8.52
CA THR A 150 22.91 -45.80 9.82
C THR A 150 24.43 -45.87 9.81
N VAL A 151 25.11 -44.73 10.00
CA VAL A 151 26.45 -44.49 10.62
C VAL A 151 27.05 -43.21 10.03
N ARG A 152 27.42 -42.27 10.90
CA ARG A 152 28.10 -41.00 10.57
C ARG A 152 29.63 -41.22 10.43
N PRO A 153 30.27 -40.80 9.33
CA PRO A 153 31.72 -40.69 9.28
C PRO A 153 32.20 -39.35 9.87
N LYS A 154 33.28 -39.43 10.65
CA LYS A 154 34.01 -38.31 11.27
C LYS A 154 35.00 -37.73 10.25
N ILE A 155 34.99 -36.42 10.04
CA ILE A 155 35.88 -35.72 9.08
C ILE A 155 37.15 -35.26 9.81
N GLU A 156 38.31 -35.65 9.26
CA GLU A 156 39.64 -35.11 9.59
C GLU A 156 39.87 -33.75 8.90
N PRO A 157 40.68 -32.83 9.48
CA PRO A 157 40.86 -31.48 8.96
C PRO A 157 41.68 -31.47 7.67
N VAL A 158 41.10 -30.93 6.59
CA VAL A 158 41.78 -30.78 5.28
C VAL A 158 42.55 -29.46 5.21
N ASN A 159 43.82 -29.54 4.82
CA ASN A 159 44.72 -28.43 4.51
C ASN A 159 44.22 -27.59 3.31
N LYS A 160 44.31 -26.26 3.43
CA LYS A 160 43.99 -25.30 2.35
C LYS A 160 44.99 -25.39 1.17
N PRO A 161 44.53 -25.41 -0.09
CA PRO A 161 45.39 -25.16 -1.24
C PRO A 161 45.68 -23.66 -1.39
N LYS A 162 46.92 -23.31 -1.76
CA LYS A 162 47.28 -21.97 -2.26
C LYS A 162 46.81 -21.84 -3.71
N LEU A 163 46.04 -20.80 -4.04
CA LEU A 163 45.72 -20.42 -5.42
C LEU A 163 46.76 -19.41 -5.96
N PRO A 164 47.06 -19.45 -7.27
CA PRO A 164 48.00 -18.54 -7.93
C PRO A 164 47.40 -17.14 -8.20
N GLU A 165 48.21 -16.11 -8.04
CA GLU A 165 47.93 -14.71 -8.44
C GLU A 165 48.15 -14.53 -9.95
N VAL A 166 47.08 -14.53 -10.75
CA VAL A 166 47.06 -13.87 -12.06
C VAL A 166 45.67 -13.25 -12.24
N LYS A 167 45.62 -11.91 -12.32
CA LYS A 167 44.43 -11.15 -12.71
C LYS A 167 44.26 -11.22 -14.24
N PRO A 168 43.07 -11.56 -14.75
CA PRO A 168 42.70 -11.22 -16.12
C PRO A 168 42.25 -9.74 -16.18
N ASP A 169 42.81 -8.97 -17.11
CA ASP A 169 42.28 -7.66 -17.50
C ASP A 169 40.93 -7.84 -18.18
N ILE A 170 39.89 -7.22 -17.60
CA ILE A 170 38.56 -7.10 -18.18
C ILE A 170 38.40 -5.62 -18.57
N PRO A 171 38.04 -5.28 -19.81
CA PRO A 171 37.90 -3.89 -20.23
C PRO A 171 36.77 -3.19 -19.49
N ASP A 172 37.02 -1.94 -19.08
CA ASP A 172 36.02 -1.01 -18.54
C ASP A 172 34.87 -0.85 -19.53
N ILE A 173 33.73 -1.44 -19.22
CA ILE A 173 32.47 -1.12 -19.89
C ILE A 173 31.84 -0.01 -19.04
N GLU A 174 31.97 1.23 -19.51
CA GLU A 174 31.13 2.33 -19.09
C GLU A 174 29.66 1.94 -19.35
N TYR A 175 28.92 1.69 -18.27
CA TYR A 175 27.48 1.61 -18.35
C TYR A 175 26.93 3.02 -18.56
N THR A 176 26.66 3.37 -19.81
CA THR A 176 25.89 4.56 -20.18
C THR A 176 24.44 4.31 -19.79
N GLY A 177 24.12 4.54 -18.52
CA GLY A 177 22.75 4.71 -18.06
C GLY A 177 22.06 5.75 -18.94
N SER A 178 20.88 5.40 -19.44
CA SER A 178 20.09 6.17 -20.40
C SER A 178 20.08 7.66 -20.05
N GLY A 179 20.83 8.44 -20.83
CA GLY A 179 20.90 9.89 -20.71
C GLY A 179 19.53 10.50 -20.99
N ILE A 180 18.90 10.98 -19.93
CA ILE A 180 17.91 12.04 -19.97
C ILE A 180 18.25 12.97 -18.80
N GLU A 181 18.92 14.09 -19.11
CA GLU A 181 18.94 15.24 -18.20
C GLU A 181 17.51 15.76 -18.08
N LEU A 182 16.87 15.54 -16.93
CA LEU A 182 15.61 16.21 -16.60
C LEU A 182 15.94 17.60 -16.03
N PRO A 183 15.35 18.69 -16.55
CA PRO A 183 15.60 20.03 -16.05
C PRO A 183 15.07 20.23 -14.63
N LEU A 184 15.78 21.03 -13.83
CA LEU A 184 15.41 21.42 -12.47
C LEU A 184 13.95 21.93 -12.43
N MET A 185 13.11 21.25 -11.64
CA MET A 185 11.75 21.70 -11.38
C MET A 185 11.73 22.86 -10.36
N PRO A 186 10.88 23.88 -10.53
CA PRO A 186 10.63 24.91 -9.51
C PRO A 186 9.87 24.36 -8.31
N ALA A 187 9.79 25.17 -7.26
CA ALA A 187 9.21 24.87 -5.95
C ALA A 187 7.85 24.12 -6.01
N VAL A 188 7.74 23.13 -5.12
CA VAL A 188 6.60 22.25 -4.92
C VAL A 188 5.35 23.09 -4.60
N ALA A 189 4.41 23.13 -5.54
CA ALA A 189 3.02 23.43 -5.23
C ALA A 189 2.40 22.20 -4.56
N ALA A 190 1.58 22.43 -3.53
CA ALA A 190 0.94 21.41 -2.71
C ALA A 190 0.48 20.19 -3.52
N VAL A 191 0.79 19.00 -3.00
CA VAL A 191 0.27 17.73 -3.50
C VAL A 191 -1.24 17.88 -3.68
N PRO A 192 -1.80 17.68 -4.88
CA PRO A 192 -3.23 17.73 -5.05
C PRO A 192 -3.83 16.62 -4.19
N ILE A 193 -4.58 17.03 -3.17
CA ILE A 193 -5.51 16.16 -2.44
C ILE A 193 -6.32 15.46 -3.52
N MET A 194 -6.22 14.12 -3.62
CA MET A 194 -7.12 13.38 -4.50
C MET A 194 -8.54 13.85 -4.16
N PRO A 195 -9.33 14.33 -5.14
CA PRO A 195 -10.69 14.73 -4.84
C PRO A 195 -11.36 13.53 -4.19
N ALA A 196 -11.91 13.75 -2.99
CA ALA A 196 -12.77 12.78 -2.32
C ALA A 196 -13.73 12.22 -3.38
N LEU A 197 -13.91 10.89 -3.40
CA LEU A 197 -14.89 10.22 -4.25
C LEU A 197 -16.15 11.09 -4.30
N PRO A 198 -16.62 11.54 -5.48
CA PRO A 198 -17.74 12.47 -5.55
C PRO A 198 -18.93 11.85 -4.83
N ASN A 199 -19.76 12.71 -4.21
CA ASN A 199 -21.00 12.33 -3.55
C ASN A 199 -21.98 11.75 -4.59
N VAL A 200 -21.78 10.48 -4.97
CA VAL A 200 -22.81 9.66 -5.62
C VAL A 200 -23.96 9.59 -4.63
N PRO A 201 -25.22 9.88 -5.05
CA PRO A 201 -26.35 9.84 -4.14
C PRO A 201 -26.31 8.53 -3.34
N HIS A 202 -26.43 8.63 -2.01
CA HIS A 202 -26.57 7.43 -1.18
C HIS A 202 -27.72 6.60 -1.74
N VAL A 203 -27.41 5.36 -2.12
CA VAL A 203 -28.44 4.44 -2.61
C VAL A 203 -29.11 3.86 -1.38
N ASN A 204 -30.34 4.27 -1.13
CA ASN A 204 -31.15 3.66 -0.09
C ASN A 204 -31.59 2.27 -0.54
N ILE A 205 -31.47 1.29 0.35
CA ILE A 205 -32.00 -0.05 0.12
C ILE A 205 -33.52 0.08 -0.06
N PRO A 206 -34.11 -0.41 -1.17
CA PRO A 206 -35.55 -0.36 -1.36
C PRO A 206 -36.28 -1.04 -0.20
N ALA A 207 -37.34 -0.43 0.33
CA ALA A 207 -38.10 -0.97 1.47
C ALA A 207 -38.65 -2.39 1.24
N SER A 208 -38.76 -2.83 -0.03
CA SER A 208 -39.17 -4.18 -0.42
C SER A 208 -38.09 -5.25 -0.24
N LYS A 209 -36.83 -4.87 -0.01
CA LYS A 209 -35.71 -5.80 0.14
C LYS A 209 -35.49 -6.12 1.63
N GLN A 210 -35.25 -7.39 1.94
CA GLN A 210 -34.87 -7.80 3.28
C GLN A 210 -33.45 -7.30 3.60
N THR A 211 -33.21 -6.97 4.87
CA THR A 211 -31.89 -6.60 5.39
C THR A 211 -31.45 -7.57 6.48
N PHE A 212 -30.16 -7.54 6.79
CA PHE A 212 -29.55 -8.26 7.90
C PHE A 212 -28.35 -7.47 8.43
N ASP A 213 -27.97 -7.77 9.66
CA ASP A 213 -26.86 -7.11 10.34
C ASP A 213 -25.54 -7.78 9.95
N VAL A 214 -24.60 -6.97 9.47
CA VAL A 214 -23.21 -7.35 9.22
C VAL A 214 -22.34 -6.68 10.28
N ASN A 215 -21.60 -7.48 11.05
CA ASN A 215 -20.59 -6.96 11.96
C ASN A 215 -19.31 -6.65 11.18
N PHE A 216 -18.92 -5.38 11.15
CA PHE A 216 -17.71 -4.89 10.53
C PHE A 216 -16.83 -4.21 11.59
N TYR A 217 -15.87 -4.97 12.13
CA TYR A 217 -14.94 -4.52 13.18
C TYR A 217 -15.63 -3.86 14.39
N GLY A 218 -16.74 -4.44 14.85
CA GLY A 218 -17.53 -3.95 15.98
C GLY A 218 -18.67 -3.01 15.59
N ALA A 219 -18.64 -2.42 14.39
CA ALA A 219 -19.75 -1.65 13.86
C ALA A 219 -20.83 -2.59 13.26
N THR A 220 -22.09 -2.37 13.62
CA THR A 220 -23.22 -3.10 13.03
C THR A 220 -23.78 -2.34 11.83
N LEU A 221 -23.68 -2.94 10.65
CA LEU A 221 -24.16 -2.39 9.38
C LEU A 221 -25.40 -3.14 8.91
N GLN A 222 -26.50 -2.44 8.65
CA GLN A 222 -27.66 -3.03 8.00
C GLN A 222 -27.47 -3.07 6.49
N MET A 223 -27.37 -4.28 5.94
CA MET A 223 -27.13 -4.48 4.51
C MET A 223 -28.23 -5.31 3.87
N GLN A 224 -28.45 -5.12 2.56
CA GLN A 224 -29.44 -5.90 1.81
C GLN A 224 -29.05 -7.38 1.82
N LYS A 225 -29.99 -8.23 2.24
CA LYS A 225 -29.85 -9.67 2.19
C LYS A 225 -29.90 -10.16 0.75
N ALA A 226 -28.83 -10.82 0.31
CA ALA A 226 -28.82 -11.54 -0.96
C ALA A 226 -29.50 -12.90 -0.80
N THR A 227 -30.09 -13.37 -1.89
CA THR A 227 -30.69 -14.69 -1.98
C THR A 227 -29.59 -15.76 -1.92
N PRO A 228 -29.65 -16.72 -0.98
CA PRO A 228 -28.66 -17.78 -0.90
C PRO A 228 -28.59 -18.59 -2.20
N LEU A 229 -27.38 -18.83 -2.70
CA LEU A 229 -27.16 -19.77 -3.77
C LEU A 229 -27.17 -21.22 -3.27
N ALA A 230 -27.56 -22.14 -4.14
CA ALA A 230 -27.40 -23.57 -3.87
C ALA A 230 -25.90 -23.88 -3.72
N SER A 231 -25.56 -24.65 -2.68
CA SER A 231 -24.17 -25.00 -2.43
C SER A 231 -23.61 -25.91 -3.52
N MET A 232 -22.34 -25.73 -3.84
CA MET A 232 -21.63 -26.48 -4.87
C MET A 232 -20.24 -26.89 -4.38
N SER A 233 -19.86 -28.16 -4.60
CA SER A 233 -18.48 -28.59 -4.38
C SER A 233 -17.60 -28.04 -5.50
N ILE A 234 -16.60 -27.22 -5.14
CA ILE A 234 -15.68 -26.59 -6.09
C ILE A 234 -14.31 -27.23 -5.96
N SER A 235 -13.89 -27.95 -7.00
CA SER A 235 -12.58 -28.63 -7.04
C SER A 235 -11.85 -28.48 -8.37
N SER A 236 -12.55 -28.03 -9.42
CA SER A 236 -12.02 -27.86 -10.77
C SER A 236 -12.25 -26.45 -11.31
N THR A 237 -11.56 -26.11 -12.40
CA THR A 237 -11.79 -24.83 -13.11
C THR A 237 -13.20 -24.75 -13.67
N GLU A 238 -13.77 -25.88 -14.10
CA GLU A 238 -15.16 -25.97 -14.58
C GLU A 238 -16.16 -25.65 -13.46
N ASP A 239 -15.92 -26.16 -12.24
CA ASP A 239 -16.75 -25.83 -11.09
C ASP A 239 -16.72 -24.34 -10.76
N VAL A 240 -15.53 -23.72 -10.80
CA VAL A 240 -15.36 -22.28 -10.59
C VAL A 240 -16.18 -21.47 -11.60
N VAL A 241 -16.10 -21.83 -12.88
CA VAL A 241 -16.85 -21.18 -13.97
C VAL A 241 -18.36 -21.32 -13.75
N ASN A 242 -18.82 -22.52 -13.44
CA ASN A 242 -20.23 -22.82 -13.26
C ASN A 242 -20.80 -22.08 -12.04
N TYR A 243 -20.06 -22.02 -10.95
CA TYR A 243 -20.46 -21.27 -9.76
C TYR A 243 -20.53 -19.77 -10.04
N TRP A 244 -19.54 -19.20 -10.73
CA TRP A 244 -19.55 -17.78 -11.09
C TRP A 244 -20.72 -17.41 -12.01
N LYS A 245 -21.10 -18.29 -12.95
CA LYS A 245 -22.31 -18.11 -13.76
C LYS A 245 -23.60 -18.11 -12.93
N ASN A 246 -23.65 -18.89 -11.85
CA ASN A 246 -24.79 -18.88 -10.94
C ASN A 246 -24.85 -17.55 -10.16
N LEU A 247 -23.70 -17.01 -9.74
CA LEU A 247 -23.60 -15.67 -9.15
C LEU A 247 -24.08 -14.56 -10.11
N LYS A 248 -23.82 -14.69 -11.42
CA LYS A 248 -24.32 -13.75 -12.44
C LYS A 248 -25.86 -13.67 -12.48
N LYS A 249 -26.54 -14.75 -12.10
CA LYS A 249 -28.01 -14.85 -12.06
C LYS A 249 -28.60 -14.48 -10.70
N SER A 250 -27.76 -14.23 -9.69
CA SER A 250 -28.22 -13.87 -8.34
C SER A 250 -28.39 -12.37 -8.17
N ASP A 251 -29.02 -11.99 -7.06
CA ASP A 251 -29.18 -10.61 -6.63
C ASP A 251 -27.91 -10.03 -5.97
N LEU A 252 -26.80 -10.78 -5.88
CA LEU A 252 -25.52 -10.26 -5.36
C LEU A 252 -24.97 -9.10 -6.21
N LYS A 253 -25.33 -9.02 -7.49
CA LYS A 253 -24.97 -7.86 -8.31
C LYS A 253 -25.64 -6.58 -7.81
N GLU A 254 -26.86 -6.69 -7.28
CA GLU A 254 -27.66 -5.54 -6.84
C GLU A 254 -27.08 -4.90 -5.56
N VAL A 255 -26.38 -5.68 -4.72
CA VAL A 255 -25.81 -5.17 -3.46
C VAL A 255 -24.50 -4.38 -3.65
N THR A 256 -23.91 -4.40 -4.84
CA THR A 256 -22.66 -3.68 -5.17
C THR A 256 -22.75 -2.17 -4.91
N GLN A 257 -23.93 -1.57 -5.15
CA GLN A 257 -24.16 -0.16 -4.86
C GLN A 257 -24.25 0.14 -3.35
N ALA A 258 -24.76 -0.81 -2.56
CA ALA A 258 -24.81 -0.70 -1.11
C ALA A 258 -23.39 -0.73 -0.52
N PHE A 259 -22.52 -1.60 -1.02
CA PHE A 259 -21.11 -1.62 -0.63
C PHE A 259 -20.38 -0.32 -0.92
N ALA A 260 -20.56 0.24 -2.12
CA ALA A 260 -19.97 1.52 -2.48
C ALA A 260 -20.49 2.66 -1.59
N THR A 261 -21.77 2.59 -1.18
CA THR A 261 -22.40 3.57 -0.29
C THR A 261 -21.83 3.50 1.12
N GLU A 262 -21.80 2.31 1.73
CA GLU A 262 -21.27 2.11 3.09
C GLU A 262 -19.75 2.37 3.15
N SER A 263 -19.00 1.94 2.15
CA SER A 263 -17.56 2.23 2.06
C SER A 263 -17.27 3.73 2.05
N ARG A 264 -18.02 4.52 1.27
CA ARG A 264 -17.89 5.98 1.25
C ARG A 264 -18.29 6.62 2.57
N LYS A 265 -19.41 6.18 3.16
CA LYS A 265 -19.91 6.69 4.44
C LYS A 265 -18.88 6.51 5.56
N MET A 266 -18.20 5.36 5.57
CA MET A 266 -17.15 5.05 6.54
C MET A 266 -15.76 5.54 6.13
N GLY A 267 -15.59 6.13 4.94
CA GLY A 267 -14.28 6.59 4.46
C GLY A 267 -13.25 5.48 4.21
N LEU A 268 -13.69 4.25 3.90
CA LEU A 268 -12.79 3.10 3.76
C LEU A 268 -11.82 3.24 2.56
N SER A 269 -10.60 2.75 2.73
CA SER A 269 -9.68 2.46 1.62
C SER A 269 -10.21 1.29 0.77
N ASP A 270 -9.64 1.07 -0.43
CA ASP A 270 -10.06 -0.03 -1.30
C ASP A 270 -9.93 -1.40 -0.59
N TRP A 271 -8.88 -1.58 0.22
CA TRP A 271 -8.73 -2.77 1.05
C TRP A 271 -9.78 -2.86 2.17
N GLY A 272 -10.09 -1.76 2.85
CA GLY A 272 -11.17 -1.74 3.83
C GLY A 272 -12.53 -2.10 3.21
N SER A 273 -12.81 -1.59 2.00
CA SER A 273 -13.96 -2.00 1.21
C SER A 273 -13.94 -3.49 0.86
N ALA A 274 -12.76 -4.05 0.58
CA ALA A 274 -12.61 -5.48 0.32
C ALA A 274 -12.95 -6.34 1.53
N MET A 275 -12.49 -5.93 2.72
CA MET A 275 -12.81 -6.60 3.97
C MET A 275 -14.30 -6.50 4.29
N LEU A 276 -14.95 -5.37 3.98
CA LEU A 276 -16.41 -5.24 4.13
C LEU A 276 -17.16 -6.25 3.27
N VAL A 277 -16.73 -6.44 2.02
CA VAL A 277 -17.29 -7.48 1.13
C VAL A 277 -17.11 -8.87 1.74
N GLU A 278 -15.94 -9.18 2.28
CA GLU A 278 -15.68 -10.48 2.91
C GLU A 278 -16.59 -10.72 4.13
N LYS A 279 -16.69 -9.77 5.06
CA LYS A 279 -17.57 -9.90 6.23
C LYS A 279 -19.05 -10.03 5.82
N TYR A 280 -19.47 -9.32 4.78
CA TYR A 280 -20.81 -9.47 4.24
C TYR A 280 -21.04 -10.88 3.68
N ILE A 281 -20.11 -11.41 2.86
CA ILE A 281 -20.25 -12.73 2.25
C ILE A 281 -20.25 -13.82 3.32
N ASP A 282 -19.42 -13.71 4.34
CA ASP A 282 -19.43 -14.61 5.50
C ASP A 282 -20.79 -14.66 6.19
N THR A 283 -21.42 -13.49 6.34
CA THR A 283 -22.70 -13.37 7.03
C THR A 283 -23.88 -13.77 6.12
N ALA A 284 -23.82 -13.46 4.82
CA ALA A 284 -24.84 -13.81 3.83
C ALA A 284 -24.82 -15.31 3.49
N MET A 285 -23.66 -15.95 3.58
CA MET A 285 -23.42 -17.34 3.17
C MET A 285 -22.71 -18.15 4.28
N PRO A 286 -23.29 -18.26 5.48
CA PRO A 286 -22.60 -18.82 6.65
C PRO A 286 -22.24 -20.31 6.50
N ASN A 287 -23.01 -21.06 5.70
CA ASN A 287 -22.82 -22.49 5.47
C ASN A 287 -22.05 -22.80 4.18
N ALA A 288 -21.62 -21.79 3.43
CA ALA A 288 -20.86 -22.00 2.19
C ALA A 288 -19.40 -22.36 2.50
N SER A 289 -18.81 -23.17 1.62
CA SER A 289 -17.39 -23.50 1.66
C SER A 289 -16.51 -22.27 1.40
N GLN A 290 -15.23 -22.36 1.78
CA GLN A 290 -14.28 -21.26 1.55
C GLN A 290 -14.13 -20.91 0.06
N ASN A 291 -14.13 -21.91 -0.83
CA ASN A 291 -14.07 -21.68 -2.27
C ASN A 291 -15.29 -20.90 -2.77
N GLU A 292 -16.49 -21.26 -2.31
CA GLU A 292 -17.73 -20.54 -2.67
C GLU A 292 -17.67 -19.08 -2.23
N LYS A 293 -17.25 -18.84 -0.98
CA LYS A 293 -17.09 -17.48 -0.43
C LYS A 293 -16.07 -16.65 -1.21
N ILE A 294 -14.93 -17.23 -1.56
CA ILE A 294 -13.88 -16.54 -2.35
C ILE A 294 -14.40 -16.13 -3.73
N ILE A 295 -15.11 -17.01 -4.43
CA ILE A 295 -15.68 -16.67 -5.75
C ILE A 295 -16.76 -15.59 -5.59
N ALA A 296 -17.61 -15.67 -4.57
CA ALA A 296 -18.65 -14.68 -4.31
C ALA A 296 -18.07 -13.30 -3.95
N SER A 297 -17.04 -13.26 -3.11
CA SER A 297 -16.29 -12.03 -2.79
C SER A 297 -15.64 -11.44 -4.04
N GLN A 298 -14.95 -12.26 -4.84
CA GLN A 298 -14.37 -11.78 -6.11
C GLN A 298 -15.45 -11.25 -7.06
N TYR A 299 -16.60 -11.92 -7.17
CA TYR A 299 -17.70 -11.47 -8.02
C TYR A 299 -18.19 -10.07 -7.61
N VAL A 300 -18.37 -9.83 -6.31
CA VAL A 300 -18.77 -8.51 -5.79
C VAL A 300 -17.66 -7.47 -6.05
N LEU A 301 -16.40 -7.77 -5.72
CA LEU A 301 -15.28 -6.84 -5.90
C LEU A 301 -15.05 -6.47 -7.37
N ALA A 302 -15.13 -7.44 -8.26
CA ALA A 302 -15.05 -7.23 -9.69
C ALA A 302 -16.20 -6.30 -10.13
N ASN A 303 -17.44 -6.54 -9.67
CA ASN A 303 -18.58 -5.66 -9.97
C ASN A 303 -18.49 -4.27 -9.32
N CYS A 304 -17.68 -4.09 -8.29
CA CYS A 304 -17.34 -2.80 -7.70
C CYS A 304 -16.26 -2.04 -8.49
N GLY A 305 -15.67 -2.63 -9.53
CA GLY A 305 -14.66 -1.96 -10.36
C GLY A 305 -13.23 -2.43 -10.13
N TYR A 306 -12.98 -3.40 -9.24
CA TYR A 306 -11.63 -3.82 -8.89
C TYR A 306 -11.08 -4.90 -9.83
N ASN A 307 -9.80 -4.79 -10.16
CA ASN A 307 -9.02 -5.77 -10.92
C ASN A 307 -8.67 -6.98 -10.06
N VAL A 308 -9.68 -7.72 -9.59
CA VAL A 308 -9.47 -8.95 -8.79
C VAL A 308 -9.76 -10.16 -9.66
N ARG A 309 -8.77 -11.03 -9.83
CA ARG A 309 -8.90 -12.28 -10.61
C ARG A 309 -9.08 -13.48 -9.71
N LEU A 310 -9.49 -14.61 -10.29
CA LEU A 310 -9.52 -15.90 -9.61
C LEU A 310 -8.36 -16.78 -10.09
N ALA A 311 -7.84 -17.59 -9.19
CA ALA A 311 -6.97 -18.71 -9.53
C ALA A 311 -7.33 -19.96 -8.73
N LEU A 312 -6.95 -21.12 -9.27
CA LEU A 312 -7.11 -22.43 -8.66
C LEU A 312 -5.73 -23.05 -8.45
N CYS A 313 -5.41 -23.41 -7.20
CA CYS A 313 -4.21 -24.16 -6.82
C CYS A 313 -4.64 -25.45 -6.13
N GLY A 314 -4.38 -26.61 -6.75
CA GLY A 314 -4.99 -27.87 -6.32
C GLY A 314 -6.51 -27.74 -6.32
N ASN A 315 -7.13 -27.89 -5.14
CA ASN A 315 -8.56 -27.71 -4.92
C ASN A 315 -8.91 -26.38 -4.23
N HIS A 316 -7.95 -25.49 -4.04
CA HIS A 316 -8.13 -24.21 -3.37
C HIS A 316 -8.32 -23.08 -4.38
N VAL A 317 -9.44 -22.36 -4.26
CA VAL A 317 -9.66 -21.13 -5.02
C VAL A 317 -9.04 -19.97 -4.25
N VAL A 318 -8.39 -19.05 -4.96
CA VAL A 318 -7.84 -17.81 -4.41
C VAL A 318 -8.25 -16.61 -5.25
N MET A 319 -8.31 -15.45 -4.61
CA MET A 319 -8.26 -14.16 -5.27
C MET A 319 -6.81 -13.78 -5.59
N LEU A 320 -6.65 -13.14 -6.73
CA LEU A 320 -5.41 -12.51 -7.18
C LEU A 320 -5.64 -11.01 -7.20
N ILE A 321 -5.00 -10.30 -6.28
CA ILE A 321 -5.23 -8.88 -6.00
C ILE A 321 -3.97 -8.08 -6.37
N PRO A 322 -4.03 -7.22 -7.39
CA PRO A 322 -2.96 -6.27 -7.66
C PRO A 322 -3.14 -5.06 -6.73
N TYR A 323 -2.09 -4.74 -5.99
CA TYR A 323 -2.02 -3.52 -5.19
C TYR A 323 -1.23 -2.46 -5.96
N VAL A 324 -1.63 -1.19 -5.80
CA VAL A 324 -0.87 -0.05 -6.32
C VAL A 324 0.48 0.04 -5.60
N GLU A 325 0.46 -0.15 -4.29
CA GLU A 325 1.62 -0.10 -3.42
C GLU A 325 2.32 -1.46 -3.29
N HIS A 326 3.58 -1.42 -2.83
CA HIS A 326 4.37 -2.61 -2.60
C HIS A 326 3.96 -3.28 -1.29
N VAL A 327 3.68 -4.59 -1.34
CA VAL A 327 3.26 -5.37 -0.16
C VAL A 327 4.30 -6.42 0.17
N PHE A 328 4.78 -6.39 1.42
CA PHE A 328 5.75 -7.34 1.94
C PHE A 328 5.08 -8.63 2.43
N GLU A 329 5.87 -9.70 2.51
CA GLU A 329 5.48 -10.98 3.16
C GLU A 329 4.25 -11.69 2.54
N LYS A 330 3.73 -11.19 1.42
CA LYS A 330 2.63 -11.80 0.66
C LYS A 330 3.15 -12.45 -0.62
N SER A 331 2.84 -13.73 -0.78
CA SER A 331 3.14 -14.43 -2.03
C SER A 331 2.33 -13.85 -3.19
N TYR A 332 2.91 -13.84 -4.38
CA TYR A 332 2.28 -13.26 -5.56
C TYR A 332 2.55 -14.09 -6.81
N LEU A 333 1.74 -13.85 -7.84
CA LEU A 333 1.97 -14.29 -9.22
C LEU A 333 2.40 -13.08 -10.04
N ASN A 334 3.24 -13.32 -11.05
CA ASN A 334 3.50 -12.32 -12.07
C ASN A 334 2.69 -12.66 -13.32
N ILE A 335 1.75 -11.79 -13.68
CA ILE A 335 0.88 -11.95 -14.85
C ILE A 335 1.04 -10.70 -15.72
N ASP A 336 1.54 -10.88 -16.94
CA ASP A 336 1.78 -9.80 -17.91
C ASP A 336 2.62 -8.64 -17.35
N GLY A 337 3.63 -8.95 -16.52
CA GLY A 337 4.53 -7.96 -15.92
C GLY A 337 3.97 -7.28 -14.67
N LYS A 338 2.75 -7.62 -14.23
CA LYS A 338 2.11 -7.08 -13.02
C LYS A 338 2.12 -8.10 -11.88
N ARG A 339 2.38 -7.63 -10.65
CA ARG A 339 2.28 -8.45 -9.43
C ARG A 339 0.82 -8.57 -8.99
N TYR A 340 0.36 -9.81 -8.83
CA TYR A 340 -0.95 -10.16 -8.30
C TYR A 340 -0.76 -10.96 -7.01
N TYR A 341 -1.06 -10.35 -5.86
CA TYR A 341 -0.89 -10.97 -4.56
C TYR A 341 -2.01 -11.98 -4.28
N ILE A 342 -1.65 -13.09 -3.64
CA ILE A 342 -2.55 -14.24 -3.42
C ILE A 342 -3.34 -14.02 -2.12
N TYR A 343 -4.66 -14.15 -2.19
CA TYR A 343 -5.55 -14.06 -1.02
C TYR A 343 -6.67 -15.12 -1.05
N PRO A 344 -6.92 -15.89 0.02
CA PRO A 344 -6.12 -15.95 1.25
C PRO A 344 -4.75 -16.59 0.97
N ASN A 345 -3.85 -16.52 1.95
CA ASN A 345 -2.55 -17.18 1.85
C ASN A 345 -2.75 -18.71 1.72
N VAL A 346 -2.04 -19.33 0.78
CA VAL A 346 -2.04 -20.79 0.58
C VAL A 346 -0.61 -21.31 0.68
N GLU A 347 -0.40 -22.29 1.56
CA GLU A 347 0.93 -22.87 1.79
C GLU A 347 1.40 -23.70 0.59
N ASP A 348 0.48 -24.33 -0.14
CA ASP A 348 0.77 -25.23 -1.27
C ASP A 348 1.78 -24.66 -2.27
N GLU A 349 2.82 -25.44 -2.58
CA GLU A 349 3.80 -25.14 -3.63
C GLU A 349 3.30 -25.50 -5.05
N GLY A 350 2.00 -25.74 -5.20
CA GLY A 350 1.38 -26.10 -6.47
C GLY A 350 1.40 -24.98 -7.52
N SER A 351 1.16 -25.36 -8.78
CA SER A 351 0.96 -24.43 -9.89
C SER A 351 -0.41 -23.75 -9.76
N PHE A 352 -0.42 -22.42 -9.84
CA PHE A 352 -1.66 -21.63 -9.82
C PHE A 352 -2.20 -21.51 -11.24
N ARG A 353 -3.45 -21.89 -11.46
CA ARG A 353 -4.11 -21.75 -12.75
C ARG A 353 -5.04 -20.54 -12.71
N SER A 354 -4.92 -19.62 -13.66
CA SER A 354 -5.84 -18.47 -13.82
C SER A 354 -6.25 -18.32 -15.28
N CYS A 355 -7.50 -17.88 -15.52
CA CYS A 355 -8.02 -17.71 -16.87
C CYS A 355 -7.28 -16.61 -17.65
N GLU A 356 -7.09 -16.83 -18.94
CA GLU A 356 -6.59 -15.78 -19.84
C GLU A 356 -7.63 -14.70 -20.09
N LEU A 357 -7.19 -13.45 -20.04
CA LEU A 357 -8.00 -12.28 -20.40
C LEU A 357 -7.46 -11.66 -21.70
N PRO A 358 -8.31 -11.01 -22.52
CA PRO A 358 -7.87 -10.40 -23.77
C PRO A 358 -6.80 -9.31 -23.53
N LYS A 359 -5.79 -9.27 -24.41
CA LYS A 359 -4.76 -8.22 -24.35
C LYS A 359 -5.38 -6.85 -24.58
N GLY A 360 -5.04 -5.88 -23.72
CA GLY A 360 -5.52 -4.50 -23.81
C GLY A 360 -6.95 -4.29 -23.30
N ALA A 361 -7.59 -5.31 -22.71
CA ALA A 361 -8.89 -5.14 -22.09
C ALA A 361 -8.78 -4.31 -20.80
N GLU A 362 -9.83 -3.55 -20.47
CA GLU A 362 -9.90 -2.74 -19.26
C GLU A 362 -10.16 -3.62 -18.03
N LEU A 363 -9.13 -3.87 -17.23
CA LEU A 363 -9.15 -4.85 -16.12
C LEU A 363 -9.78 -4.34 -14.82
N GLY A 364 -10.19 -3.07 -14.78
CA GLY A 364 -10.62 -2.40 -13.56
C GLY A 364 -9.45 -1.79 -12.79
N LYS A 365 -9.75 -1.22 -11.63
CA LYS A 365 -8.82 -0.50 -10.76
C LYS A 365 -7.99 -1.48 -9.92
N ASP A 366 -6.67 -1.28 -9.87
CA ASP A 366 -5.80 -1.95 -8.90
C ASP A 366 -6.08 -1.39 -7.49
N MET A 367 -6.05 -2.24 -6.46
CA MET A 367 -6.43 -1.82 -5.10
C MET A 367 -5.40 -0.88 -4.49
N GLY A 368 -5.84 0.31 -4.09
CA GLY A 368 -5.03 1.25 -3.32
C GLY A 368 -5.05 0.93 -1.82
N LEU A 369 -3.87 0.95 -1.22
CA LEU A 369 -3.66 0.70 0.21
C LEU A 369 -3.47 1.99 1.02
N ARG A 370 -3.30 3.14 0.36
CA ARG A 370 -3.20 4.41 1.08
C ARG A 370 -4.54 4.85 1.67
N PHE A 371 -4.51 5.32 2.92
CA PHE A 371 -5.64 6.03 3.51
C PHE A 371 -5.61 7.51 3.15
N THR A 372 -6.74 8.07 2.74
CA THR A 372 -6.83 9.44 2.22
C THR A 372 -7.80 10.33 3.01
N GLY A 373 -8.24 9.91 4.20
CA GLY A 373 -9.15 10.69 5.01
C GLY A 373 -10.00 9.88 5.98
N LYS A 374 -10.71 10.62 6.85
CA LYS A 374 -11.39 10.18 8.06
C LYS A 374 -12.17 8.88 7.90
N ILE A 375 -11.56 7.78 8.35
CA ILE A 375 -12.24 6.50 8.53
C ILE A 375 -13.12 6.58 9.75
N VAL A 376 -14.38 6.16 9.62
CA VAL A 376 -15.34 6.10 10.72
C VAL A 376 -15.92 4.70 10.78
N ILE A 377 -15.45 3.92 11.75
CA ILE A 377 -15.97 2.60 12.08
C ILE A 377 -16.37 2.65 13.55
N GLY A 378 -17.66 2.51 13.83
CA GLY A 378 -18.21 2.70 15.18
C GLY A 378 -18.14 4.15 15.67
N ASP A 379 -18.50 4.35 16.93
CA ASP A 379 -18.54 5.63 17.63
C ASP A 379 -17.70 5.65 18.92
N GLU A 380 -17.08 4.52 19.28
CA GLU A 380 -16.21 4.41 20.44
C GLU A 380 -14.85 5.11 20.22
N ALA A 381 -14.35 5.73 21.28
CA ALA A 381 -13.05 6.37 21.31
C ALA A 381 -12.33 6.10 22.64
N LYS A 382 -11.00 6.11 22.60
CA LYS A 382 -10.12 5.90 23.75
C LYS A 382 -9.40 7.21 24.09
N PRO A 383 -9.45 7.68 25.34
CA PRO A 383 -8.71 8.87 25.73
C PRO A 383 -7.20 8.60 25.77
N PHE A 384 -6.41 9.60 25.39
CA PHE A 384 -4.95 9.62 25.56
C PHE A 384 -4.51 10.92 26.22
N ARG A 385 -3.39 10.85 26.95
CA ARG A 385 -2.69 12.03 27.48
C ARG A 385 -1.19 11.74 27.58
N TYR A 386 -0.39 12.62 26.99
CA TYR A 386 1.06 12.58 27.01
C TYR A 386 1.60 13.94 27.47
N GLU A 387 2.57 13.93 28.37
CA GLU A 387 3.18 15.14 28.92
C GLU A 387 4.68 14.95 29.04
N ALA A 388 5.44 15.70 28.24
CA ALA A 388 6.90 15.64 28.24
C ALA A 388 7.51 16.89 27.60
N ALA A 389 8.73 17.25 28.00
CA ALA A 389 9.48 18.36 27.42
C ALA A 389 8.72 19.71 27.36
N GLY A 390 7.78 19.93 28.28
CA GLY A 390 6.92 21.13 28.30
C GLY A 390 5.78 21.12 27.28
N ILE A 391 5.55 19.99 26.60
CA ILE A 391 4.39 19.76 25.72
C ILE A 391 3.40 18.87 26.48
N THR A 392 2.15 19.32 26.55
CA THR A 392 0.99 18.51 26.90
C THR A 392 0.18 18.23 25.64
N LEU A 393 -0.12 16.96 25.41
CA LEU A 393 -0.98 16.50 24.33
C LEU A 393 -2.07 15.61 24.94
N GLN A 394 -3.34 15.88 24.64
CA GLN A 394 -4.45 15.06 25.12
C GLN A 394 -5.60 15.04 24.11
N GLY A 395 -6.41 14.00 24.14
CA GLY A 395 -7.55 13.87 23.24
C GLY A 395 -8.16 12.48 23.31
N GLU A 396 -8.93 12.14 22.27
CA GLU A 396 -9.51 10.82 22.10
C GLU A 396 -9.18 10.29 20.71
N VAL A 397 -8.83 9.02 20.63
CA VAL A 397 -8.56 8.31 19.37
C VAL A 397 -9.67 7.31 19.08
N PRO A 398 -10.25 7.28 17.86
CA PRO A 398 -11.28 6.30 17.50
C PRO A 398 -10.79 4.86 17.65
N THR A 399 -11.58 3.97 18.25
CA THR A 399 -11.14 2.58 18.50
C THR A 399 -11.56 1.62 17.40
N GLY A 400 -12.68 1.86 16.72
CA GLY A 400 -13.22 0.90 15.74
C GLY A 400 -12.38 0.70 14.48
N VAL A 401 -11.45 1.62 14.18
CA VAL A 401 -10.49 1.46 13.07
C VAL A 401 -9.31 0.55 13.42
N MET A 402 -9.00 0.37 14.71
CA MET A 402 -7.79 -0.34 15.14
C MET A 402 -7.76 -1.81 14.71
N PRO A 403 -8.86 -2.58 14.80
CA PRO A 403 -8.88 -3.95 14.28
C PRO A 403 -8.65 -4.04 12.77
N LEU A 404 -9.14 -3.06 11.98
CA LEU A 404 -8.89 -2.98 10.54
C LEU A 404 -7.39 -2.76 10.26
N LEU A 405 -6.75 -1.86 11.03
CA LEU A 405 -5.32 -1.58 10.90
C LEU A 405 -4.44 -2.75 11.39
N ASP A 406 -4.93 -3.55 12.33
CA ASP A 406 -4.23 -4.76 12.80
C ASP A 406 -4.16 -5.84 11.70
N GLU A 407 -5.24 -6.03 10.94
CA GLU A 407 -5.29 -6.98 9.82
C GLU A 407 -4.68 -6.42 8.51
N TYR A 408 -4.30 -5.14 8.48
CA TYR A 408 -3.85 -4.44 7.28
C TYR A 408 -2.57 -5.05 6.69
N PRO A 409 -2.43 -5.10 5.35
CA PRO A 409 -1.21 -5.57 4.72
C PRO A 409 0.01 -4.75 5.15
N ILE A 410 1.14 -5.42 5.33
CA ILE A 410 2.42 -4.76 5.56
C ILE A 410 2.87 -4.12 4.26
N ILE A 411 2.93 -2.79 4.26
CA ILE A 411 3.40 -1.96 3.16
C ILE A 411 4.67 -1.22 3.58
N ASP A 412 5.27 -0.49 2.65
CA ASP A 412 6.43 0.35 2.93
C ASP A 412 6.12 1.48 3.93
N ILE A 413 7.11 1.83 4.75
CA ILE A 413 7.02 2.85 5.79
C ILE A 413 6.61 4.22 5.20
N PRO A 414 7.12 4.67 4.03
CA PRO A 414 6.67 5.92 3.42
C PRO A 414 5.17 5.96 3.11
N THR A 415 4.58 4.85 2.68
CA THR A 415 3.14 4.77 2.41
C THR A 415 2.34 4.79 3.71
N VAL A 416 2.82 4.17 4.78
CA VAL A 416 2.22 4.30 6.13
C VAL A 416 2.25 5.75 6.59
N ALA A 417 3.41 6.42 6.46
CA ALA A 417 3.59 7.82 6.84
C ALA A 417 2.72 8.79 6.02
N ALA A 418 2.61 8.54 4.71
CA ALA A 418 1.78 9.33 3.80
C ALA A 418 0.27 9.10 3.96
N SER A 419 -0.12 7.98 4.58
CA SER A 419 -1.52 7.64 4.80
C SER A 419 -2.10 8.49 5.91
N VAL A 420 -3.35 8.93 5.73
CA VAL A 420 -4.12 9.72 6.70
C VAL A 420 -5.39 8.95 7.08
N VAL A 421 -5.43 8.40 8.29
CA VAL A 421 -6.57 7.61 8.79
C VAL A 421 -7.65 8.52 9.39
N ASP A 422 -7.28 9.48 10.26
CA ASP A 422 -8.19 10.49 10.81
C ASP A 422 -7.55 11.88 10.78
N LYS A 423 -7.84 12.61 9.70
CA LYS A 423 -7.37 13.98 9.51
C LYS A 423 -7.79 14.93 10.64
N SER A 424 -8.98 14.74 11.21
CA SER A 424 -9.48 15.61 12.28
C SER A 424 -8.66 15.43 13.55
N LEU A 425 -8.29 14.19 13.87
CA LEU A 425 -7.41 13.90 15.01
C LEU A 425 -6.02 14.50 14.79
N ARG A 426 -5.43 14.30 13.60
CA ARG A 426 -4.11 14.86 13.29
C ARG A 426 -4.10 16.40 13.38
N ASP A 427 -5.14 17.05 12.85
CA ASP A 427 -5.27 18.52 12.91
C ASP A 427 -5.34 19.03 14.35
N ASP A 428 -6.06 18.32 15.22
CA ASP A 428 -6.14 18.67 16.64
C ASP A 428 -4.78 18.49 17.34
N VAL A 429 -4.08 17.38 17.08
CA VAL A 429 -2.72 17.13 17.62
C VAL A 429 -1.75 18.22 17.15
N VAL A 430 -1.74 18.54 15.85
CA VAL A 430 -0.90 19.61 15.27
C VAL A 430 -1.22 20.95 15.92
N LYS A 431 -2.51 21.29 16.07
CA LYS A 431 -2.94 22.54 16.71
C LYS A 431 -2.45 22.64 18.16
N GLN A 432 -2.60 21.57 18.95
CA GLN A 432 -2.18 21.55 20.35
C GLN A 432 -0.67 21.75 20.50
N ILE A 433 0.14 21.01 19.73
CA ILE A 433 1.60 21.09 19.82
C ILE A 433 2.09 22.43 19.26
N ARG A 434 1.56 22.90 18.13
CA ARG A 434 1.91 24.20 17.52
C ARG A 434 1.76 25.35 18.52
N ALA A 435 0.64 25.39 19.25
CA ALA A 435 0.40 26.44 20.25
C ALA A 435 1.47 26.50 21.36
N GLN A 436 2.16 25.39 21.63
CA GLN A 436 3.17 25.26 22.68
C GLN A 436 4.61 25.48 22.20
N VAL A 437 4.82 25.58 20.88
CA VAL A 437 6.15 25.77 20.27
C VAL A 437 6.26 26.98 19.35
N GLN A 438 5.14 27.66 19.03
CA GLN A 438 5.09 28.77 18.07
C GLN A 438 6.00 29.96 18.40
N ASP A 439 6.30 30.21 19.68
CA ASP A 439 7.16 31.32 20.11
C ASP A 439 8.65 30.94 20.18
N LEU A 440 9.00 29.70 19.81
CA LEU A 440 10.38 29.21 19.78
C LEU A 440 10.99 29.42 18.40
N GLY A 441 12.32 29.57 18.36
CA GLY A 441 13.05 29.48 17.10
C GLY A 441 12.95 28.08 16.48
N GLU A 442 13.03 27.98 15.16
CA GLU A 442 12.84 26.74 14.39
C GLU A 442 13.56 25.51 14.95
N GLN A 443 14.89 25.61 15.15
CA GLN A 443 15.70 24.51 15.69
C GLN A 443 15.35 24.17 17.16
N GLU A 444 14.92 25.14 17.96
CA GLU A 444 14.49 24.91 19.34
C GLU A 444 13.12 24.24 19.38
N ALA A 445 12.19 24.66 18.51
CA ALA A 445 10.90 24.02 18.33
C ALA A 445 11.06 22.56 17.88
N ALA A 446 11.90 22.30 16.87
CA ALA A 446 12.19 20.95 16.39
C ALA A 446 12.83 20.06 17.47
N ASN A 447 13.75 20.61 18.28
CA ASN A 447 14.31 19.91 19.45
C ASN A 447 13.27 19.64 20.53
N ARG A 448 12.33 20.56 20.78
CA ARG A 448 11.28 20.37 21.78
C ARG A 448 10.30 19.27 21.37
N ILE A 449 9.87 19.26 20.10
CA ILE A 449 9.04 18.19 19.54
C ILE A 449 9.79 16.86 19.60
N LEU A 450 11.08 16.84 19.22
CA LEU A 450 11.91 15.62 19.27
C LEU A 450 11.98 15.04 20.69
N ARG A 451 12.25 15.89 21.69
CA ARG A 451 12.30 15.48 23.10
C ARG A 451 10.95 15.04 23.65
N PHE A 452 9.86 15.69 23.24
CA PHE A 452 8.51 15.25 23.60
C PHE A 452 8.27 13.82 23.13
N ILE A 453 8.68 13.48 21.90
CA ILE A 453 8.50 12.10 21.40
C ILE A 453 9.41 11.11 22.13
N GLN A 454 10.69 11.46 22.31
CA GLN A 454 11.67 10.60 23.02
C GLN A 454 11.21 10.24 24.44
N MET A 455 10.55 11.16 25.15
CA MET A 455 10.20 11.04 26.56
C MET A 455 8.72 10.73 26.82
N GLY A 456 7.83 11.17 25.93
CA GLY A 456 6.38 11.07 26.08
C GLY A 456 5.83 9.69 25.71
N PHE A 457 6.49 8.98 24.79
CA PHE A 457 6.05 7.67 24.33
C PHE A 457 7.03 6.60 24.81
N PRO A 458 6.61 5.65 25.66
CA PRO A 458 7.45 4.50 26.03
C PRO A 458 7.90 3.69 24.80
N TYR A 459 9.04 3.00 24.92
CA TYR A 459 9.58 2.15 23.85
C TYR A 459 9.31 0.66 24.12
N ALA A 460 8.94 -0.08 23.09
CA ALA A 460 9.10 -1.53 22.99
C ALA A 460 9.15 -1.92 21.52
N THR A 461 9.87 -2.97 21.19
CA THR A 461 9.88 -3.49 19.82
C THR A 461 8.54 -4.13 19.46
N ASP A 462 8.21 -4.15 18.17
CA ASP A 462 7.03 -4.85 17.67
C ASP A 462 6.96 -6.33 18.06
N ASP A 463 8.08 -7.05 18.04
CA ASP A 463 8.14 -8.45 18.49
C ASP A 463 7.70 -8.61 19.96
N GLU A 464 8.07 -7.66 20.82
CA GLU A 464 7.67 -7.65 22.24
C GLU A 464 6.18 -7.30 22.43
N GLN A 465 5.59 -6.55 21.51
CA GLN A 465 4.21 -6.06 21.63
C GLN A 465 3.19 -6.94 20.89
N PHE A 466 3.52 -7.37 19.67
CA PHE A 466 2.60 -8.00 18.72
C PHE A 466 3.07 -9.37 18.23
N HIS A 467 4.30 -9.78 18.55
CA HIS A 467 4.93 -11.02 18.05
C HIS A 467 5.00 -11.08 16.51
N ARG A 468 4.96 -9.91 15.88
CA ARG A 468 5.06 -9.66 14.44
C ARG A 468 5.46 -8.20 14.27
N GLU A 469 6.12 -7.89 13.18
CA GLU A 469 6.46 -6.52 12.82
C GLU A 469 5.20 -5.78 12.31
N LYS A 470 4.95 -4.58 12.84
CA LYS A 470 3.72 -3.78 12.70
C LYS A 470 4.06 -2.28 12.77
N TYR A 471 4.02 -1.63 11.62
CA TYR A 471 4.19 -0.17 11.53
C TYR A 471 2.93 0.55 11.95
N PHE A 472 3.05 1.52 12.85
CA PHE A 472 1.92 2.33 13.26
C PHE A 472 1.63 3.42 12.23
N TYR A 473 0.36 3.51 11.86
CA TYR A 473 -0.19 4.78 11.38
C TYR A 473 -0.14 5.81 12.53
N PHE A 474 -0.13 7.11 12.21
CA PHE A 474 -0.06 8.19 13.21
C PHE A 474 -1.08 8.04 14.35
N GLU A 475 -2.29 7.59 14.02
CA GLU A 475 -3.38 7.36 14.95
C GLU A 475 -3.10 6.18 15.90
N GLU A 476 -2.43 5.13 15.42
CA GLU A 476 -2.04 3.98 16.24
C GLU A 476 -0.98 4.37 17.29
N SER A 477 -0.10 5.32 16.97
CA SER A 477 0.86 5.88 17.94
C SER A 477 0.21 6.58 19.15
N LEU A 478 -1.06 6.96 19.04
CA LEU A 478 -1.88 7.55 20.11
C LEU A 478 -2.78 6.51 20.80
N TYR A 479 -2.96 5.34 20.19
CA TYR A 479 -3.80 4.27 20.70
C TYR A 479 -3.00 3.25 21.51
N TYR A 480 -1.88 2.78 20.96
CA TYR A 480 -1.01 1.79 21.61
C TYR A 480 -0.10 2.45 22.66
N PRO A 481 0.27 1.72 23.73
CA PRO A 481 0.98 2.31 24.86
C PRO A 481 2.48 2.53 24.62
N LYS A 482 3.06 1.91 23.58
CA LYS A 482 4.51 2.00 23.31
C LYS A 482 4.76 2.03 21.80
N ASN A 483 5.74 2.82 21.41
CA ASN A 483 6.10 3.09 20.02
C ASN A 483 7.58 2.73 19.81
N ASP A 484 7.90 2.08 18.70
CA ASP A 484 9.27 1.70 18.38
C ASP A 484 9.97 2.74 17.47
N CYS A 485 11.00 2.36 16.68
CA CYS A 485 11.79 3.35 15.96
C CYS A 485 11.05 4.00 14.77
N GLU A 486 10.39 3.22 13.91
CA GLU A 486 9.65 3.74 12.78
C GLU A 486 8.39 4.51 13.21
N ASP A 487 7.67 4.04 14.23
CA ASP A 487 6.46 4.72 14.71
C ASP A 487 6.79 6.15 15.15
N ARG A 488 7.90 6.28 15.90
CA ARG A 488 8.41 7.56 16.37
C ARG A 488 8.94 8.42 15.23
N ALA A 489 9.57 7.82 14.22
CA ALA A 489 10.07 8.51 13.04
C ALA A 489 8.91 9.09 12.21
N ILE A 490 7.87 8.29 11.94
CA ILE A 490 6.63 8.71 11.27
C ILE A 490 5.97 9.86 12.03
N PHE A 491 5.80 9.71 13.34
CA PHE A 491 5.15 10.73 14.18
C PHE A 491 5.95 12.04 14.20
N TYR A 492 7.28 11.97 14.35
CA TYR A 492 8.15 13.15 14.32
C TYR A 492 8.17 13.83 12.95
N ALA A 493 8.28 13.05 11.88
CA ALA A 493 8.31 13.58 10.52
C ALA A 493 7.02 14.34 10.19
N TYR A 494 5.87 13.76 10.52
CA TYR A 494 4.57 14.41 10.35
C TYR A 494 4.48 15.73 11.13
N LEU A 495 4.85 15.73 12.41
CA LEU A 495 4.77 16.93 13.25
C LEU A 495 5.70 18.05 12.80
N VAL A 496 6.95 17.74 12.47
CA VAL A 496 7.92 18.75 12.00
C VAL A 496 7.47 19.34 10.66
N HIS A 497 6.98 18.51 9.75
CA HIS A 497 6.45 18.96 8.47
C HIS A 497 5.24 19.89 8.67
N GLU A 498 4.20 19.44 9.39
CA GLU A 498 2.95 20.19 9.53
C GLU A 498 3.06 21.42 10.44
N ILE A 499 3.91 21.38 11.47
CA ILE A 499 4.04 22.49 12.43
C ILE A 499 5.05 23.52 11.97
N LEU A 500 6.21 23.08 11.45
CA LEU A 500 7.33 23.96 11.13
C LEU A 500 7.48 24.22 9.62
N GLY A 501 6.76 23.51 8.76
CA GLY A 501 6.84 23.67 7.30
C GLY A 501 8.19 23.25 6.72
N LEU A 502 8.88 22.33 7.38
CA LEU A 502 10.21 21.86 6.96
C LEU A 502 10.10 20.61 6.09
N ASP A 503 11.07 20.45 5.19
CA ASP A 503 11.26 19.19 4.48
C ASP A 503 11.82 18.16 5.45
N VAL A 504 11.17 17.01 5.52
CA VAL A 504 11.59 15.90 6.37
C VAL A 504 11.62 14.62 5.55
N HIS A 505 12.74 13.93 5.58
CA HIS A 505 12.83 12.56 5.08
C HIS A 505 12.69 11.57 6.23
N LEU A 506 12.06 10.44 5.94
CA LEU A 506 12.35 9.20 6.64
C LEU A 506 13.67 8.65 6.10
N ILE A 507 14.46 8.05 6.98
CA ILE A 507 15.73 7.44 6.60
C ILE A 507 15.94 6.11 7.31
N GLN A 508 16.32 5.11 6.52
CA GLN A 508 16.58 3.77 6.98
C GLN A 508 18.08 3.49 7.06
N PHE A 509 18.55 3.12 8.24
CA PHE A 509 19.78 2.39 8.47
C PHE A 509 19.48 0.88 8.60
N THR A 510 20.50 0.05 8.52
CA THR A 510 20.33 -1.39 8.69
C THR A 510 19.75 -1.71 10.08
N GLY A 511 18.46 -2.08 10.13
CA GLY A 511 17.75 -2.40 11.37
C GLY A 511 17.31 -1.21 12.21
N HIS A 512 17.27 0.01 11.65
CA HIS A 512 16.84 1.21 12.38
C HIS A 512 16.26 2.28 11.46
N GLU A 513 15.07 2.77 11.81
CA GLU A 513 14.38 3.87 11.11
C GLU A 513 14.52 5.16 11.92
N CYS A 514 14.79 6.28 11.25
CA CYS A 514 14.79 7.61 11.87
C CYS A 514 14.47 8.71 10.84
N THR A 515 14.75 9.98 11.17
CA THR A 515 14.42 11.10 10.28
C THR A 515 15.64 11.95 9.94
N ALA A 516 15.53 12.72 8.87
CA ALA A 516 16.45 13.83 8.61
C ALA A 516 15.68 15.07 8.14
N VAL A 517 16.03 16.24 8.68
CA VAL A 517 15.29 17.50 8.49
C VAL A 517 16.18 18.52 7.80
N ALA A 518 15.64 19.22 6.80
CA ALA A 518 16.31 20.36 6.18
C ALA A 518 15.92 21.66 6.88
N PHE A 519 16.79 22.14 7.77
CA PHE A 519 16.64 23.42 8.47
C PHE A 519 17.08 24.59 7.59
N HIS A 520 16.51 25.78 7.82
CA HIS A 520 16.91 26.99 7.11
C HIS A 520 18.30 27.46 7.52
N GLU A 521 18.64 27.30 8.80
CA GLU A 521 19.96 27.61 9.35
C GLU A 521 20.76 26.32 9.63
N PRO A 522 22.09 26.33 9.44
CA PRO A 522 22.93 25.18 9.73
C PRO A 522 22.80 24.71 11.19
N VAL A 523 22.71 23.39 11.40
CA VAL A 523 22.80 22.79 12.73
C VAL A 523 24.26 22.62 13.12
N GLU A 524 24.66 23.19 14.26
CA GLU A 524 26.03 23.14 14.76
C GLU A 524 26.45 21.70 15.09
N ASN A 525 27.61 21.26 14.57
CA ASN A 525 28.15 19.91 14.81
C ASN A 525 27.15 18.78 14.50
N GLY A 526 26.30 19.01 13.50
CA GLY A 526 25.28 18.06 13.04
C GLY A 526 25.83 17.05 12.04
N THR A 527 25.40 15.79 12.20
CA THR A 527 25.53 14.76 11.16
C THR A 527 24.48 15.00 10.09
N SER A 528 24.90 15.03 8.82
CA SER A 528 24.07 15.49 7.72
C SER A 528 24.39 14.79 6.40
N TYR A 529 23.52 14.97 5.42
CA TYR A 529 23.78 14.66 4.02
C TYR A 529 23.15 15.72 3.11
N GLU A 530 23.58 15.76 1.86
CA GLU A 530 22.98 16.62 0.83
C GLU A 530 22.08 15.81 -0.10
N TYR A 531 20.93 16.39 -0.43
CA TYR A 531 19.99 15.82 -1.39
C TYR A 531 19.22 16.94 -2.09
N LYS A 532 19.18 16.89 -3.44
CA LYS A 532 18.51 17.90 -4.30
C LYS A 532 18.83 19.36 -3.90
N GLY A 533 20.10 19.64 -3.59
CA GLY A 533 20.57 20.98 -3.23
C GLY A 533 20.21 21.46 -1.82
N LYS A 534 19.56 20.63 -0.99
CA LYS A 534 19.28 20.91 0.42
C LYS A 534 20.15 20.04 1.33
N LYS A 535 20.49 20.58 2.51
CA LYS A 535 21.25 19.86 3.54
C LYS A 535 20.29 19.35 4.60
N PHE A 536 20.26 18.03 4.78
CA PHE A 536 19.41 17.34 5.74
C PHE A 536 20.24 16.90 6.94
N TYR A 537 19.76 17.18 8.14
CA TYR A 537 20.40 16.83 9.40
C TYR A 537 19.66 15.69 10.09
N ILE A 538 20.39 14.68 10.56
CA ILE A 538 19.79 13.51 11.22
C ILE A 538 19.11 13.93 12.52
N CYS A 539 17.84 13.55 12.69
CA CYS A 539 17.04 13.78 13.88
C CYS A 539 16.44 12.44 14.31
N ASP A 540 16.92 11.89 15.40
CA ASP A 540 16.57 10.53 15.82
C ASP A 540 15.66 10.53 17.06
N PRO A 541 14.36 10.22 16.92
CA PRO A 541 13.42 10.20 18.05
C PRO A 541 13.59 8.96 18.94
N THR A 542 14.45 8.02 18.56
CA THR A 542 14.76 6.80 19.33
C THR A 542 16.18 6.85 19.94
N TYR A 543 16.99 7.85 19.59
CA TYR A 543 18.24 8.14 20.30
C TYR A 543 17.98 9.02 21.53
N ILE A 544 17.69 8.38 22.66
CA ILE A 544 17.11 9.03 23.84
C ILE A 544 18.00 10.15 24.39
N GLY A 545 17.47 11.38 24.46
CA GLY A 545 18.19 12.57 24.95
C GLY A 545 19.05 13.27 23.90
N ALA A 546 19.15 12.71 22.68
CA ALA A 546 19.84 13.34 21.56
C ALA A 546 19.11 14.60 21.09
N LYS A 547 19.88 15.58 20.61
CA LYS A 547 19.35 16.79 19.95
C LYS A 547 19.29 16.58 18.43
N ILE A 548 18.62 17.48 17.71
CA ILE A 548 18.68 17.56 16.25
C ILE A 548 20.15 17.57 15.77
N GLY A 549 20.39 16.95 14.63
CA GLY A 549 21.73 16.77 14.07
C GLY A 549 22.57 15.68 14.74
N LYS A 550 22.09 14.97 15.77
CA LYS A 550 22.84 13.88 16.40
C LYS A 550 22.45 12.54 15.80
N CYS A 551 23.47 11.80 15.36
CA CYS A 551 23.36 10.45 14.84
C CYS A 551 23.92 9.47 15.86
N MET A 552 23.35 8.27 15.95
CA MET A 552 23.91 7.21 16.78
C MET A 552 25.33 6.86 16.30
N PRO A 553 26.32 6.70 17.19
CA PRO A 553 27.71 6.44 16.79
C PRO A 553 27.89 5.20 15.91
N SER A 554 27.04 4.18 16.06
CA SER A 554 27.03 2.96 15.24
C SER A 554 26.73 3.23 13.77
N TYR A 555 25.92 4.26 13.47
CA TYR A 555 25.47 4.60 12.12
C TYR A 555 26.23 5.76 11.50
N ALA A 556 27.14 6.41 12.24
CA ALA A 556 27.85 7.61 11.79
C ALA A 556 28.68 7.43 10.49
N LYS A 557 28.99 6.19 10.11
CA LYS A 557 29.70 5.84 8.87
C LYS A 557 28.85 5.08 7.87
N GLU A 558 27.59 4.81 8.21
CA GLU A 558 26.66 4.11 7.33
C GLU A 558 25.97 5.12 6.42
N SER A 559 25.78 4.73 5.16
CA SER A 559 24.98 5.48 4.21
C SER A 559 23.50 5.17 4.43
N PRO A 560 22.69 6.13 4.93
CA PRO A 560 21.27 5.90 5.09
C PRO A 560 20.58 5.76 3.73
N GLN A 561 19.51 4.97 3.69
CA GLN A 561 18.56 4.95 2.61
C GLN A 561 17.56 6.10 2.79
N ILE A 562 17.43 6.98 1.79
CA ILE A 562 16.40 8.03 1.82
C ILE A 562 15.06 7.41 1.44
N GLU A 563 14.04 7.71 2.25
CA GLU A 563 12.67 7.28 2.04
C GLU A 563 11.76 8.51 1.98
N VAL A 564 11.29 8.82 0.76
CA VAL A 564 10.45 10.01 0.50
C VAL A 564 8.99 9.63 0.70
N TRP A 565 8.30 10.35 1.59
CA TRP A 565 6.94 10.03 2.05
C TRP A 565 5.92 11.14 1.83
N TYR A 566 6.35 12.37 1.50
CA TYR A 566 5.49 13.52 1.21
C TYR A 566 5.67 14.00 -0.22
#